data_AF-A0A9P6A1L4-F1
#
_entry.id   AF-A0A9P6A1L4-F1
#
_cell.length_a   1.000
_cell.length_b   1.000
_cell.length_c   1.000
_cell.angle_alpha   90.00
_cell.angle_beta   90.00
_cell.angle_gamma   90.00
#
_symmetry.space_group_name_H-M   'P 1'
#
loop_
_entity.id
_entity.type
_entity.pdbx_description
1 polymer ?
#
loop_
_entity_poly.entity_id
_entity_poly.type
_entity_poly.pdbx_seq_one_letter_code
_entity_poly.pdbx_strand_id
1 'polypeptide(L)'
;MNAGISLENQGLQYDNKQLNSLIKDFETTLESLMGKFRNRAKDVQERELSLIRDYETKLLLLEEENSKRELANSTTISESLARLSHVLRQILKMQCGEPSTPLPSRASTVSLAKPGIGADIDLEDREPWKAAALAEQSLERDIELARLEKENEELRRMLGVVTPLQRRQTRSDHDSNGSNEALHNQGQGFTSSSEYLHDPSRGQRQAARSLGPYGTFKRKPFGG
;
A
#
# COMPACT_ATOMS: atom_id res chain seq x y z
N MET A 1 34.93 -38.11 -70.62
CA MET A 1 35.16 -37.84 -69.19
C MET A 1 34.65 -36.45 -68.77
N ASN A 2 35.04 -35.37 -69.45
CA ASN A 2 34.60 -33.99 -69.11
C ASN A 2 33.09 -33.71 -69.25
N ALA A 3 32.39 -34.40 -70.14
CA ALA A 3 30.95 -34.23 -70.32
C ALA A 3 30.12 -34.75 -69.12
N GLY A 4 30.53 -35.88 -68.51
CA GLY A 4 29.87 -36.41 -67.32
C GLY A 4 30.05 -35.52 -66.10
N ILE A 5 31.27 -35.02 -65.88
CA ILE A 5 31.58 -34.07 -64.81
C ILE A 5 30.81 -32.74 -64.99
N SER A 6 30.63 -32.28 -66.22
CA SER A 6 29.85 -31.07 -66.50
C SER A 6 28.37 -31.24 -66.18
N LEU A 7 27.81 -32.42 -66.47
CA LEU A 7 26.41 -32.74 -66.16
C LEU A 7 26.19 -32.85 -64.64
N GLU A 8 27.09 -33.52 -63.93
CA GLU A 8 27.05 -33.61 -62.46
C GLU A 8 27.14 -32.22 -61.82
N ASN A 9 28.06 -31.37 -62.28
CA ASN A 9 28.16 -29.99 -61.80
C ASN A 9 26.88 -29.18 -62.05
N GLN A 10 26.19 -29.38 -63.18
CA GLN A 10 24.89 -28.75 -63.42
C GLN A 10 23.81 -29.24 -62.44
N GLY A 11 23.81 -30.54 -62.12
CA GLY A 11 22.94 -31.11 -61.07
C GLY A 11 23.22 -30.48 -59.71
N LEU A 12 24.48 -30.44 -59.29
CA LEU A 12 24.88 -29.81 -58.03
C LEU A 12 24.53 -28.32 -57.97
N GLN A 13 24.62 -27.60 -59.09
CA GLN A 13 24.19 -26.20 -59.16
C GLN A 13 22.68 -26.05 -59.03
N TYR A 14 21.90 -26.97 -59.61
CA TYR A 14 20.45 -26.97 -59.46
C TYR A 14 20.04 -27.26 -58.02
N ASP A 15 20.64 -28.28 -57.39
CA ASP A 15 20.37 -28.64 -56.00
C ASP A 15 20.78 -27.52 -55.04
N ASN A 16 21.93 -26.88 -55.26
CA ASN A 16 22.33 -25.70 -54.49
C ASN A 16 21.32 -24.55 -54.64
N LYS A 17 20.78 -24.31 -55.83
CA LYS A 17 19.75 -23.28 -56.02
C LYS A 17 18.47 -23.63 -55.26
N GLN A 18 18.04 -24.89 -55.29
CA GLN A 18 16.88 -25.34 -54.54
C GLN A 18 17.08 -25.20 -53.03
N LEU A 19 18.22 -25.64 -52.50
CA LEU A 19 18.56 -25.50 -51.08
C LEU A 19 18.60 -24.03 -50.64
N ASN A 20 19.23 -23.16 -51.44
CA ASN A 20 19.26 -21.73 -51.16
C ASN A 20 17.86 -21.09 -51.19
N SER A 21 16.98 -21.55 -52.09
CA SER A 21 15.58 -21.10 -52.11
C SER A 21 14.86 -21.52 -50.84
N LEU A 22 15.01 -22.80 -50.44
CA LEU A 22 14.36 -23.35 -49.26
C LEU A 22 14.80 -22.64 -47.97
N ILE A 23 16.09 -22.33 -47.85
CA ILE A 23 16.63 -21.57 -46.71
C ILE A 23 15.94 -20.20 -46.63
N LYS A 24 15.83 -19.47 -47.74
CA LYS A 24 15.18 -18.15 -47.77
C LYS A 24 13.70 -18.22 -47.38
N ASP A 25 13.01 -19.28 -47.80
CA ASP A 25 11.60 -19.49 -47.44
C ASP A 25 11.45 -19.75 -45.93
N PHE A 26 12.35 -20.54 -45.34
CA PHE A 26 12.38 -20.75 -43.89
C PHE A 26 12.73 -19.48 -43.11
N GLU A 27 13.71 -18.71 -43.56
CA GLU A 27 14.09 -17.42 -42.97
C GLU A 27 12.90 -16.44 -43.01
N THR A 28 12.24 -16.33 -44.16
CA THR A 28 11.06 -15.48 -44.35
C THR A 28 9.90 -15.92 -43.45
N THR A 29 9.68 -17.23 -43.34
CA THR A 29 8.64 -17.80 -42.49
C THR A 29 8.94 -17.54 -41.01
N LEU A 30 10.20 -17.70 -40.58
CA LEU A 30 10.63 -17.40 -39.22
C LEU A 30 10.48 -15.91 -38.90
N GLU A 31 10.87 -15.02 -39.80
CA GLU A 31 10.71 -13.58 -39.57
C GLU A 31 9.23 -13.21 -39.42
N SER A 32 8.37 -13.75 -40.28
CA SER A 32 6.91 -13.57 -40.18
C SER A 32 6.35 -14.10 -38.85
N LEU A 33 6.75 -15.30 -38.45
CA LEU A 33 6.28 -15.94 -37.21
C LEU A 33 6.78 -15.18 -35.98
N MET A 34 8.06 -14.85 -35.93
CA MET A 34 8.66 -14.08 -34.84
C MET A 34 8.07 -12.68 -34.76
N GLY A 35 7.78 -12.02 -35.88
CA GLY A 35 7.04 -10.76 -35.93
C GLY A 35 5.67 -10.87 -35.26
N LYS A 36 4.89 -11.92 -35.58
CA LYS A 36 3.59 -12.18 -34.94
C LYS A 36 3.73 -12.43 -33.44
N PHE A 37 4.71 -13.24 -33.01
CA PHE A 37 4.95 -13.49 -31.59
C PHE A 37 5.35 -12.23 -30.83
N ARG A 38 6.24 -11.41 -31.40
CA ARG A 38 6.64 -10.12 -30.80
C ARG A 38 5.46 -9.17 -30.65
N ASN A 39 4.65 -9.01 -31.70
CA ASN A 39 3.47 -8.15 -31.65
C ASN A 39 2.44 -8.67 -30.65
N ARG A 40 2.15 -9.97 -30.67
CA ARG A 40 1.20 -10.56 -29.73
C ARG A 40 1.68 -10.46 -28.28
N ALA A 41 2.97 -10.66 -28.03
CA ALA A 41 3.56 -10.50 -26.69
C ALA A 41 3.43 -9.05 -26.22
N LYS A 42 3.69 -8.07 -27.10
CA LYS A 42 3.49 -6.65 -26.80
C LYS A 42 2.02 -6.34 -26.47
N ASP A 43 1.07 -6.78 -27.29
CA ASP A 43 -0.36 -6.55 -27.04
C ASP A 43 -0.81 -7.14 -25.69
N VAL A 44 -0.33 -8.34 -25.36
CA VAL A 44 -0.63 -8.99 -24.07
C VAL A 44 -0.03 -8.18 -22.93
N GLN A 45 1.23 -7.76 -23.03
CA GLN A 45 1.87 -6.93 -22.01
C GLN A 45 1.13 -5.61 -21.79
N GLU A 46 0.73 -4.92 -22.87
CA GLU A 46 -0.03 -3.68 -22.78
C GLU A 46 -1.40 -3.88 -22.12
N ARG A 47 -2.10 -4.96 -22.48
CA ARG A 47 -3.38 -5.33 -21.86
C ARG A 47 -3.23 -5.64 -20.37
N GLU A 48 -2.26 -6.47 -19.99
CA GLU A 48 -2.03 -6.84 -18.59
C GLU A 48 -1.65 -5.60 -17.76
N LEU A 49 -0.78 -4.73 -18.28
CA LEU A 49 -0.43 -3.47 -17.61
C LEU A 49 -1.62 -2.53 -17.46
N SER A 50 -2.51 -2.44 -18.47
CA SER A 50 -3.75 -1.66 -18.35
C SER A 50 -4.65 -2.22 -17.25
N LEU A 51 -4.80 -3.54 -17.22
CA LEU A 51 -5.64 -4.22 -16.25
C LEU A 51 -5.13 -4.00 -14.81
N ILE A 52 -3.81 -4.06 -14.62
CA ILE A 52 -3.17 -3.79 -13.33
C ILE A 52 -3.49 -2.35 -12.88
N ARG A 53 -3.26 -1.34 -13.74
CA ARG A 53 -3.55 0.07 -13.41
C ARG A 53 -5.02 0.30 -13.04
N ASP A 54 -5.94 -0.33 -13.76
CA ASP A 54 -7.38 -0.22 -13.50
C ASP A 54 -7.74 -0.81 -12.14
N TYR A 55 -7.18 -1.97 -11.78
CA TYR A 55 -7.43 -2.60 -10.48
C TYR A 55 -6.74 -1.86 -9.34
N GLU A 56 -5.53 -1.36 -9.53
CA GLU A 56 -4.84 -0.51 -8.57
C GLU A 56 -5.67 0.73 -8.25
N THR A 57 -6.20 1.40 -9.27
CA THR A 57 -7.06 2.58 -9.09
C THR A 57 -8.31 2.23 -8.29
N LYS A 58 -8.98 1.13 -8.62
CA LYS A 58 -10.18 0.69 -7.88
C LYS A 58 -9.86 0.32 -6.44
N LEU A 59 -8.73 -0.31 -6.19
CA LEU A 59 -8.30 -0.72 -4.85
C LEU A 59 -8.00 0.50 -3.98
N LEU A 60 -7.29 1.49 -4.52
CA LEU A 60 -7.05 2.76 -3.84
C LEU A 60 -8.34 3.51 -3.51
N LEU A 61 -9.30 3.56 -4.44
CA LEU A 61 -10.59 4.20 -4.18
C LEU A 61 -11.39 3.49 -3.08
N LEU A 62 -11.38 2.16 -3.08
CA LEU A 62 -12.04 1.37 -2.04
C LEU A 62 -11.36 1.55 -0.67
N GLU A 63 -10.03 1.58 -0.64
CA GLU A 63 -9.25 1.84 0.57
C GLU A 63 -9.55 3.23 1.13
N GLU A 64 -9.52 4.26 0.29
CA GLU A 64 -9.85 5.63 0.68
C GLU A 64 -11.28 5.73 1.22
N GLU A 65 -12.26 5.11 0.55
CA GLU A 65 -13.64 5.07 1.01
C GLU A 65 -13.77 4.34 2.36
N ASN A 66 -13.07 3.23 2.53
CA ASN A 66 -13.08 2.47 3.78
C ASN A 66 -12.47 3.27 4.94
N SER A 67 -11.31 3.91 4.73
CA SER A 67 -10.69 4.78 5.74
C SER A 67 -11.58 5.96 6.10
N LYS A 68 -12.28 6.56 5.13
CA LYS A 68 -13.27 7.62 5.38
C LYS A 68 -14.44 7.12 6.23
N ARG A 69 -14.98 5.94 5.92
CA ARG A 69 -16.06 5.31 6.72
C ARG A 69 -15.60 5.00 8.14
N GLU A 70 -14.40 4.46 8.31
CA GLU A 70 -13.85 4.13 9.62
C GLU A 70 -13.61 5.39 10.47
N LEU A 71 -13.06 6.45 9.88
CA LEU A 71 -12.90 7.74 10.56
C LEU A 71 -14.24 8.37 10.95
N ALA A 72 -15.23 8.32 10.05
CA ALA A 72 -16.57 8.81 10.36
C ALA A 72 -17.21 8.01 11.51
N ASN A 73 -17.10 6.67 11.47
CA ASN A 73 -17.63 5.81 12.52
C ASN A 73 -16.93 6.07 13.87
N SER A 74 -15.59 6.10 13.92
CA SER A 74 -14.85 6.37 15.15
C SER A 74 -15.15 7.76 15.72
N THR A 75 -15.37 8.75 14.87
CA THR A 75 -15.82 10.10 15.26
C THR A 75 -17.21 10.05 15.88
N THR A 76 -18.18 9.36 15.25
CA THR A 76 -19.54 9.24 15.78
C THR A 76 -19.59 8.48 17.10
N ILE A 77 -18.81 7.39 17.24
CA ILE A 77 -18.69 6.63 18.48
C ILE A 77 -18.10 7.52 19.57
N SER A 78 -17.01 8.23 19.28
CA SER A 78 -16.36 9.12 20.23
C SER A 78 -17.28 10.27 20.66
N GLU A 79 -18.06 10.86 19.73
CA GLU A 79 -19.06 11.89 20.05
C GLU A 79 -20.15 11.33 20.98
N SER A 80 -20.67 10.14 20.69
CA SER A 80 -21.68 9.50 21.53
C SER A 80 -21.15 9.14 22.93
N LEU A 81 -19.92 8.62 23.03
CA LEU A 81 -19.26 8.29 24.30
C LEU A 81 -19.00 9.54 25.13
N ALA A 82 -18.58 10.65 24.51
CA ALA A 82 -18.41 11.92 25.18
C ALA A 82 -19.73 12.43 25.76
N ARG A 83 -20.83 12.34 24.99
CA ARG A 83 -22.17 12.70 25.47
C ARG A 83 -22.62 11.82 26.63
N LEU A 84 -22.46 10.49 26.53
CA LEU A 84 -22.81 9.56 27.61
C LEU A 84 -21.99 9.83 28.87
N SER A 85 -20.67 10.03 28.72
CA SER A 85 -19.78 10.37 29.82
C SER A 85 -20.18 11.67 30.50
N HIS A 86 -20.60 12.67 29.72
CA HIS A 86 -21.08 13.94 30.25
C HIS A 86 -22.38 13.77 31.05
N VAL A 87 -23.38 13.11 30.46
CA VAL A 87 -24.67 12.83 31.12
C VAL A 87 -24.46 12.01 32.40
N LEU A 88 -23.59 11.00 32.39
CA LEU A 88 -23.29 10.18 33.56
C LEU A 88 -22.66 11.03 34.68
N ARG A 89 -21.68 11.88 34.35
CA ARG A 89 -21.08 12.81 35.34
C ARG A 89 -22.12 13.79 35.88
N GLN A 90 -23.03 14.26 35.04
CA GLN A 90 -24.11 15.16 35.45
C GLN A 90 -25.09 14.46 36.42
N ILE A 91 -25.47 13.21 36.14
CA ILE A 91 -26.32 12.40 37.03
C ILE A 91 -25.62 12.17 38.38
N LEU A 92 -24.34 11.77 38.37
CA LEU A 92 -23.57 11.58 39.61
C LEU A 92 -23.49 12.87 40.44
N LYS A 93 -23.27 14.02 39.80
CA LYS A 93 -23.27 15.33 40.48
C LYS A 93 -24.62 15.67 41.08
N MET A 94 -25.71 15.48 40.33
CA MET A 94 -27.07 15.72 40.82
C MET A 94 -27.42 14.81 42.01
N GLN A 95 -26.97 13.55 42.00
CA GLN A 95 -27.15 12.62 43.11
C GLN A 95 -26.38 13.04 44.38
N CYS A 96 -25.24 13.69 44.22
CA CYS A 96 -24.43 14.24 45.31
C CYS A 96 -24.90 15.64 45.80
N GLY A 97 -25.97 16.20 45.23
CA GLY A 97 -26.48 17.52 45.60
C GLY A 97 -25.73 18.70 44.97
N GLU A 98 -24.83 18.46 44.01
CA GLU A 98 -24.15 19.51 43.24
C GLU A 98 -25.03 19.99 42.08
N PRO A 99 -25.04 21.31 41.76
CA PRO A 99 -25.86 21.85 40.70
C PRO A 99 -25.44 21.31 39.32
N SER A 100 -26.43 20.95 38.51
CA SER A 100 -26.25 20.52 37.13
C SER A 100 -25.49 21.59 36.32
N THR A 101 -24.27 21.28 35.91
CA THR A 101 -23.57 22.08 34.91
C THR A 101 -24.27 21.86 33.56
N PRO A 102 -24.75 22.91 32.87
CA PRO A 102 -25.44 22.75 31.60
C PRO A 102 -24.53 22.04 30.59
N LEU A 103 -25.12 21.17 29.77
CA LEU A 103 -24.41 20.53 28.65
C LEU A 103 -23.66 21.62 27.86
N PRO A 104 -22.41 21.39 27.43
CA PRO A 104 -21.87 22.18 26.34
C PRO A 104 -22.79 21.93 25.15
N SER A 105 -23.67 22.89 24.89
CA SER A 105 -24.54 22.92 23.72
C SER A 105 -23.67 22.66 22.49
N ARG A 106 -24.17 21.89 21.53
CA ARG A 106 -23.48 21.61 20.26
C ARG A 106 -23.10 22.89 19.49
N ALA A 107 -23.55 24.06 19.94
CA ALA A 107 -22.99 25.37 19.62
C ALA A 107 -22.11 25.87 20.78
N SER A 108 -20.80 25.56 20.77
CA SER A 108 -19.74 26.36 21.43
C SER A 108 -18.38 25.69 21.24
N THR A 109 -17.83 25.80 20.03
CA THR A 109 -16.37 25.90 19.93
C THR A 109 -15.99 27.27 20.45
N VAL A 110 -15.46 27.30 21.68
CA VAL A 110 -14.69 28.41 22.27
C VAL A 110 -15.42 29.75 22.34
N SER A 111 -16.32 29.90 23.31
CA SER A 111 -16.53 31.22 23.93
C SER A 111 -15.53 31.36 25.08
N LEU A 112 -14.31 31.78 24.75
CA LEU A 112 -13.36 32.29 25.73
C LEU A 112 -13.86 33.67 26.11
N ALA A 113 -14.30 33.80 27.37
CA ALA A 113 -14.85 35.01 27.94
C ALA A 113 -14.02 36.27 27.60
N LYS A 114 -14.67 37.24 26.95
CA LYS A 114 -14.36 38.67 27.13
C LYS A 114 -15.67 39.41 27.32
N PRO A 115 -15.85 40.15 28.43
CA PRO A 115 -17.08 40.87 28.68
C PRO A 115 -17.05 42.19 27.88
N GLY A 116 -18.16 42.51 27.23
CA GLY A 116 -18.49 43.87 26.83
C GLY A 116 -18.74 44.08 25.35
N ILE A 117 -19.96 44.58 25.09
CA ILE A 117 -20.43 45.30 23.91
C ILE A 117 -21.04 44.39 22.84
N GLY A 118 -22.37 44.45 22.78
CA GLY A 118 -23.20 43.61 21.93
C GLY A 118 -23.16 43.98 20.46
N ALA A 119 -23.48 42.98 19.65
CA ALA A 119 -24.24 43.08 18.42
C ALA A 119 -24.64 41.66 18.05
N ASP A 120 -25.93 41.46 17.80
CA ASP A 120 -26.50 40.29 17.15
C ASP A 120 -25.65 39.88 15.95
N ILE A 121 -25.23 38.61 15.90
CA ILE A 121 -24.76 38.00 14.66
C ILE A 121 -25.61 36.77 14.41
N ASP A 122 -26.53 36.99 13.49
CA ASP A 122 -27.42 36.07 12.81
C ASP A 122 -26.70 34.80 12.34
N LEU A 123 -27.34 33.66 12.56
CA LEU A 123 -26.73 32.32 12.49
C LEU A 123 -26.87 31.65 11.11
N GLU A 124 -27.17 32.41 10.04
CA GLU A 124 -27.47 31.85 8.71
C GLU A 124 -26.33 31.91 7.66
N ASP A 125 -25.23 32.65 7.88
CA ASP A 125 -24.17 32.82 6.85
C ASP A 125 -22.80 32.23 7.23
N ARG A 126 -22.74 30.91 7.44
CA ARG A 126 -21.45 30.18 7.53
C ARG A 126 -20.88 29.91 6.13
N GLU A 127 -20.44 30.99 5.49
CA GLU A 127 -19.72 30.97 4.23
C GLU A 127 -18.40 30.16 4.34
N PRO A 128 -18.13 29.17 3.45
CA PRO A 128 -16.95 28.29 3.49
C PRO A 128 -15.59 29.01 3.56
N TRP A 129 -15.54 30.20 2.99
CA TRP A 129 -14.41 31.12 2.87
C TRP A 129 -13.92 31.61 4.25
N LYS A 130 -14.83 31.76 5.23
CA LYS A 130 -14.47 32.13 6.61
C LYS A 130 -13.76 30.98 7.34
N ALA A 131 -14.12 29.73 7.04
CA ALA A 131 -13.43 28.56 7.58
C ALA A 131 -12.04 28.38 6.96
N ALA A 132 -11.90 28.67 5.66
CA ALA A 132 -10.59 28.69 4.98
C ALA A 132 -9.67 29.79 5.56
N ALA A 133 -10.19 31.00 5.79
CA ALA A 133 -9.42 32.10 6.39
C ALA A 133 -8.98 31.78 7.83
N LEU A 134 -9.80 31.08 8.62
CA LEU A 134 -9.42 30.61 9.96
C LEU A 134 -8.35 29.52 9.92
N ALA A 135 -8.40 28.62 8.93
CA ALA A 135 -7.37 27.60 8.74
C ALA A 135 -6.03 28.21 8.32
N GLU A 136 -6.05 29.21 7.44
CA GLU A 136 -4.87 29.99 7.04
C GLU A 136 -4.27 30.75 8.22
N GLN A 137 -5.12 31.37 9.05
CA GLN A 137 -4.70 32.04 10.28
C GLN A 137 -4.11 31.05 11.32
N SER A 138 -4.64 29.83 11.43
CA SER A 138 -4.06 28.78 12.28
C SER A 138 -2.68 28.36 11.79
N LEU A 139 -2.53 28.17 10.47
CA LEU A 139 -1.27 27.78 9.87
C LEU A 139 -0.19 28.86 10.05
N GLU A 140 -0.56 30.13 9.86
CA GLU A 140 0.36 31.26 10.07
C GLU A 140 0.87 31.32 11.52
N ARG A 141 0.00 31.03 12.51
CA ARG A 141 0.39 30.94 13.92
C ARG A 141 1.33 29.77 14.20
N ASP A 142 1.10 28.61 13.59
CA ASP A 142 1.97 27.44 13.79
C ASP A 142 3.36 27.67 13.19
N ILE A 143 3.44 28.35 12.04
CA ILE A 143 4.71 28.75 11.42
C ILE A 143 5.45 29.76 12.32
N GLU A 144 4.74 30.74 12.86
CA GLU A 144 5.32 31.74 13.76
C GLU A 144 5.81 31.10 15.07
N LEU A 145 5.04 30.18 15.64
CA LEU A 145 5.43 29.42 16.83
C LEU A 145 6.70 28.60 16.59
N ALA A 146 6.79 27.84 15.50
CA ALA A 146 7.97 27.05 15.18
C ALA A 146 9.23 27.91 15.02
N ARG A 147 9.08 29.11 14.44
CA ARG A 147 10.18 30.09 14.34
C ARG A 147 10.59 30.60 15.72
N LEU A 148 9.63 30.99 16.55
CA LEU A 148 9.87 31.51 17.90
C LEU A 148 10.45 30.44 18.84
N GLU A 149 10.08 29.16 18.66
CA GLU A 149 10.65 28.04 19.39
C GLU A 149 12.12 27.83 19.04
N LYS A 150 12.46 27.88 17.75
CA LYS A 150 13.85 27.80 17.29
C LYS A 150 14.69 28.97 17.80
N GLU A 151 14.15 30.18 17.74
CA GLU A 151 14.81 31.38 18.28
C GLU A 151 14.99 31.29 19.79
N ASN A 152 13.98 30.83 20.53
CA ASN A 152 14.10 30.55 21.96
C ASN A 152 15.12 29.45 22.26
N GLU A 153 15.23 28.41 21.43
CA GLU A 153 16.25 27.38 21.58
C GLU A 153 17.66 27.95 21.42
N GLU A 154 17.86 28.82 20.42
CA GLU A 154 19.13 29.51 20.19
C GLU A 154 19.46 30.51 21.33
N LEU A 155 18.47 31.27 21.81
CA LEU A 155 18.61 32.16 22.97
C LEU A 155 18.95 31.36 24.24
N ARG A 156 18.27 30.23 24.49
CA ARG A 156 18.55 29.33 25.61
C ARG A 156 19.94 28.68 25.49
N ARG A 157 20.42 28.43 24.27
CA ARG A 157 21.79 27.97 23.99
C ARG A 157 22.82 29.06 24.31
N MET A 158 22.55 30.31 23.94
CA MET A 158 23.44 31.45 24.23
C MET A 158 23.45 31.82 25.73
N LEU A 159 22.31 31.66 26.42
CA LEU A 159 22.19 31.92 27.86
C LEU A 159 22.68 30.74 28.73
N GLY A 160 23.17 29.66 28.13
CA GLY A 160 23.75 28.51 28.82
C GLY A 160 22.75 27.63 29.61
N VAL A 161 21.44 27.75 29.34
CA VAL A 161 20.38 27.04 30.08
C VAL A 161 20.13 25.63 29.53
N VAL A 162 20.65 25.28 28.35
CA VAL A 162 20.56 23.92 27.78
C VAL A 162 21.77 23.08 28.20
N THR A 163 21.64 22.37 29.32
CA THR A 163 22.57 21.32 29.75
C THR A 163 22.42 20.09 28.84
N PRO A 164 23.49 19.47 28.32
CA PRO A 164 23.41 18.42 27.28
C PRO A 164 22.81 17.06 27.73
N LEU A 165 22.08 16.98 28.84
CA LEU A 165 21.59 15.73 29.43
C LEU A 165 20.09 15.43 29.24
N GLN A 166 19.26 16.37 28.76
CA GLN A 166 17.81 16.12 28.61
C GLN A 166 17.40 15.50 27.25
N ARG A 167 18.35 15.17 26.38
CA ARG A 167 18.04 14.51 25.09
C ARG A 167 17.82 13.00 25.20
N ARG A 168 17.98 12.38 26.38
CA ARG A 168 17.97 10.91 26.55
C ARG A 168 16.85 10.33 27.42
N GLN A 169 15.90 11.12 27.93
CA GLN A 169 14.95 10.64 28.97
C GLN A 169 13.45 10.61 28.61
N THR A 170 13.03 10.91 27.36
CA THR A 170 11.59 10.81 26.98
C THR A 170 11.27 9.68 26.01
N ARG A 171 12.16 8.70 25.83
CA ARG A 171 11.89 7.48 25.04
C ARG A 171 12.58 6.23 25.63
N SER A 172 12.28 5.89 26.88
CA SER A 172 12.47 4.52 27.39
C SER A 172 11.73 4.32 28.71
N ASP A 173 10.77 3.39 28.71
CA ASP A 173 10.49 2.39 29.77
C ASP A 173 9.01 2.23 30.14
N HIS A 174 8.38 1.25 29.48
CA HIS A 174 7.39 0.26 29.97
C HIS A 174 6.98 -0.58 28.74
N ASP A 175 7.25 -1.88 28.58
CA ASP A 175 7.32 -2.95 29.55
C ASP A 175 8.33 -4.05 29.18
N SER A 176 8.95 -4.60 30.23
CA SER A 176 9.73 -5.84 30.26
C SER A 176 8.89 -6.94 30.93
N ASN A 177 8.72 -8.11 30.30
CA ASN A 177 8.60 -9.37 31.03
C ASN A 177 8.79 -10.60 30.13
N GLY A 178 9.68 -11.54 30.51
CA GLY A 178 9.73 -12.88 29.93
C GLY A 178 11.12 -13.46 29.68
N SER A 179 11.84 -13.74 30.76
CA SER A 179 13.10 -14.50 30.82
C SER A 179 12.94 -15.93 30.27
N ASN A 180 13.91 -16.43 29.49
CA ASN A 180 14.73 -17.60 29.87
C ASN A 180 15.82 -17.94 28.84
N GLU A 181 17.03 -18.06 29.40
CA GLU A 181 18.22 -18.85 29.05
C GLU A 181 17.97 -20.10 28.15
N ALA A 182 18.90 -20.67 27.37
CA ALA A 182 20.36 -20.58 27.31
C ALA A 182 20.90 -21.38 26.09
N LEU A 183 22.18 -21.11 25.77
CA LEU A 183 23.22 -22.05 25.29
C LEU A 183 23.23 -22.57 23.84
N HIS A 184 24.43 -22.38 23.22
CA HIS A 184 25.19 -23.31 22.37
C HIS A 184 24.47 -23.94 21.15
N ASN A 185 25.00 -23.95 19.93
CA ASN A 185 26.34 -24.40 19.56
C ASN A 185 26.57 -24.14 18.05
N GLN A 186 27.84 -24.19 17.69
CA GLN A 186 28.44 -24.21 16.36
C GLN A 186 27.76 -25.13 15.33
N GLY A 187 27.92 -24.76 14.05
CA GLY A 187 28.32 -25.71 13.02
C GLY A 187 27.42 -25.83 11.78
N GLN A 188 27.98 -25.38 10.65
CA GLN A 188 27.90 -25.97 9.29
C GLN A 188 26.48 -26.15 8.69
N GLY A 189 26.13 -25.46 7.60
CA GLY A 189 26.62 -25.74 6.24
C GLY A 189 25.87 -26.94 5.66
N PHE A 190 25.15 -26.78 4.53
CA PHE A 190 25.18 -27.76 3.43
C PHE A 190 24.39 -27.29 2.20
N THR A 191 25.10 -27.28 1.08
CA THR A 191 24.63 -27.28 -0.29
C THR A 191 24.34 -28.72 -0.76
N SER A 192 23.27 -28.90 -1.52
CA SER A 192 23.06 -29.84 -2.65
C SER A 192 23.41 -31.35 -2.55
N SER A 193 22.46 -32.13 -3.09
CA SER A 193 22.57 -33.43 -3.77
C SER A 193 22.80 -34.71 -2.95
N SER A 194 21.88 -35.68 -3.05
CA SER A 194 22.07 -36.91 -3.85
C SER A 194 20.90 -37.93 -3.73
N GLU A 195 20.46 -38.43 -4.88
CA GLU A 195 20.13 -39.81 -5.27
C GLU A 195 19.20 -40.79 -4.50
N TYR A 196 18.19 -41.27 -5.26
CA TYR A 196 17.59 -42.62 -5.41
C TYR A 196 17.42 -43.58 -4.20
N LEU A 197 16.17 -43.99 -3.90
CA LEU A 197 15.64 -45.37 -4.03
C LEU A 197 14.12 -45.47 -3.71
N HIS A 198 13.44 -46.44 -4.39
CA HIS A 198 12.05 -46.96 -4.34
C HIS A 198 11.39 -47.10 -2.93
N ASP A 199 10.12 -46.71 -2.69
CA ASP A 199 8.78 -47.38 -2.93
C ASP A 199 8.53 -48.65 -2.06
N PRO A 200 7.30 -49.08 -1.64
CA PRO A 200 5.93 -48.54 -1.82
C PRO A 200 4.99 -48.51 -0.58
N SER A 201 3.85 -47.83 -0.74
CA SER A 201 2.47 -48.27 -0.36
C SER A 201 1.64 -47.30 0.49
N ARG A 202 0.37 -47.14 0.03
CA ARG A 202 -0.85 -46.67 0.71
C ARG A 202 -1.08 -45.16 0.86
N GLY A 203 -1.74 -44.61 -0.16
CA GLY A 203 -3.19 -44.42 -0.09
C GLY A 203 -3.72 -43.06 0.42
N GLN A 204 -4.46 -42.41 -0.48
CA GLN A 204 -5.67 -41.61 -0.21
C GLN A 204 -5.56 -40.07 -0.24
N ARG A 205 -5.87 -39.55 -1.45
CA ARG A 205 -6.67 -38.35 -1.75
C ARG A 205 -6.06 -36.98 -1.39
N GLN A 206 -5.60 -36.28 -2.42
CA GLN A 206 -6.13 -34.96 -2.79
C GLN A 206 -5.77 -34.63 -4.25
N ALA A 207 -6.76 -34.20 -5.02
CA ALA A 207 -6.66 -33.95 -6.44
C ALA A 207 -5.81 -32.69 -6.73
N ALA A 208 -4.52 -32.90 -6.99
CA ALA A 208 -3.65 -31.88 -7.54
C ALA A 208 -4.15 -31.51 -8.96
N ARG A 209 -4.76 -30.33 -9.08
CA ARG A 209 -5.07 -29.73 -10.37
C ARG A 209 -3.75 -29.41 -11.08
N SER A 210 -3.40 -30.24 -12.05
CA SER A 210 -2.28 -30.02 -12.98
C SER A 210 -2.42 -28.64 -13.63
N LEU A 211 -1.56 -27.71 -13.20
CA LEU A 211 -1.30 -26.46 -13.90
C LEU A 211 -0.43 -26.80 -15.11
N GLY A 212 -0.88 -26.40 -16.31
CA GLY A 212 -0.04 -26.49 -17.50
C GLY A 212 1.13 -25.51 -17.43
N PRO A 213 2.12 -25.62 -18.34
CA PRO A 213 3.33 -24.80 -18.34
C PRO A 213 3.11 -23.29 -18.54
N TYR A 214 1.86 -22.86 -18.76
CA TYR A 214 1.45 -21.46 -18.90
C TYR A 214 0.37 -21.02 -17.88
N GLY A 215 0.20 -21.72 -16.77
CA GLY A 215 -0.67 -21.28 -15.67
C GLY A 215 -2.18 -21.28 -15.96
N THR A 216 -2.63 -21.75 -17.12
CA THR A 216 -4.07 -21.82 -17.45
C THR A 216 -4.70 -23.14 -17.03
N PHE A 217 -5.82 -23.07 -16.30
CA PHE A 217 -6.61 -24.25 -15.95
C PHE A 217 -7.26 -24.87 -17.20
N LYS A 218 -7.05 -26.17 -17.44
CA LYS A 218 -7.79 -26.92 -18.46
C LYS A 218 -9.28 -26.98 -18.06
N ARG A 219 -10.13 -26.20 -18.75
CA ARG A 219 -11.59 -26.40 -18.69
C ARG A 219 -11.91 -27.75 -19.32
N LYS A 220 -12.60 -28.62 -18.58
CA LYS A 220 -13.19 -29.83 -19.16
C LYS A 220 -14.24 -29.42 -20.19
N PRO A 221 -14.30 -30.05 -21.37
CA PRO A 221 -15.44 -29.89 -22.25
C PRO A 221 -16.67 -30.47 -21.54
N PHE A 222 -17.74 -29.68 -21.48
CA PHE A 222 -19.07 -30.17 -21.12
C PHE A 222 -19.65 -30.89 -22.32
N GLY A 223 -20.10 -32.14 -22.13
CA GLY A 223 -21.04 -32.78 -23.05
C GLY A 223 -20.89 -34.30 -23.13
N GLY A 224 -21.99 -35.01 -22.85
CA GLY A 224 -22.21 -36.43 -23.16
C GLY A 224 -22.73 -37.22 -21.97
#